data_AF-A0A9D0TGT7-F1
#
_entry.id   AF-A0A9D0TGT7-F1
#
_cell.length_a   1.000
_cell.length_b   1.000
_cell.length_c   1.000
_cell.angle_alpha   90.00
_cell.angle_beta   90.00
_cell.angle_gamma   90.00
#
_symmetry.space_group_name_H-M   'P 1'
#
loop_
_entity.id
_entity.type
_entity.pdbx_description
1 polymer ?
#
loop_
_entity_poly.entity_id
_entity_poly.type
_entity_poly.pdbx_seq_one_letter_code
_entity_poly.pdbx_strand_id
1 'polypeptide(L)'
;MKKDPESKAQTLPAGVMLNAYPDSIGKKLSDTVELLKRAEFRDAFSLFYILPTFFHSDLDRGFSIIDYDINEELVSPQDLDELNELGIHIKLDLVLNHLSVRSPQFVDLLENGNESPYRDFFIDWNEFWKDHGTMGENDHVVPDKEHLEKLFMRKPDLPILKIRFPDGSLQAYWNTFYQKVEFDEITAEDFAHIKGMGPQEASDFAHHIKVVIKDKGQLESADLECIAKYNDQVSKDELIAAVCHKREFLGQMDLNARSELVWEFYDDTLRKLSECGAKIIRLDAFAYLHKEPGQPNFFNRPGTWDYLERLRGIAQKYELIIFPEIHAEYGAGIHEEIAQQGYPIYDFFFPGLVIDALDRGSNEALLRWIEDIQTRGLQTINMLGSHDGIPVLDLKGKQVNGSHRPGLLADEQIEAAIERIIERGGRTKNLYDADGKKIDYYQVNATFYSALGEDEQKLRLARAIQMFMPGVPQVWYLDLFAGTNDYAAAERGRTAGHKEINRTTLKIIDIEAGLKRPVVLDQLDLIRLRNVSPAFAGEMKIFETEPHLLHISWQHPEATASLKADLRNHSFTVCQGDGTDEEVLMSF
;
A
#
# COMPACT_ATOMS: atom_id res chain seq x y z
N MET A 1 18.93 -26.37 9.40
CA MET A 1 17.82 -27.35 9.32
C MET A 1 17.61 -27.73 7.86
N LYS A 2 17.54 -29.03 7.53
CA LYS A 2 17.09 -29.46 6.20
C LYS A 2 15.60 -29.14 6.11
N LYS A 3 15.18 -28.30 5.14
CA LYS A 3 13.76 -28.04 4.85
C LYS A 3 13.09 -29.37 4.53
N ASP A 4 11.97 -29.64 5.18
CA ASP A 4 11.07 -30.73 4.81
C ASP A 4 10.53 -30.43 3.40
N PRO A 5 10.81 -31.28 2.39
CA PRO A 5 10.36 -31.05 1.01
C PRO A 5 8.83 -31.04 0.85
N GLU A 6 8.06 -31.47 1.85
CA GLU A 6 6.59 -31.37 1.85
C GLU A 6 6.03 -30.10 2.53
N SER A 7 6.89 -29.30 3.19
CA SER A 7 6.42 -28.09 3.88
C SER A 7 6.16 -26.95 2.89
N LYS A 8 4.88 -26.60 2.73
CA LYS A 8 4.42 -25.39 2.02
C LYS A 8 4.80 -24.08 2.72
N ALA A 9 5.29 -24.15 3.97
CA ALA A 9 5.54 -22.97 4.79
C ALA A 9 6.80 -22.23 4.32
N GLN A 10 6.64 -20.95 4.01
CA GLN A 10 7.75 -20.03 3.85
C GLN A 10 8.33 -19.67 5.22
N THR A 11 9.57 -19.21 5.25
CA THR A 11 10.22 -18.74 6.48
C THR A 11 10.75 -17.35 6.20
N LEU A 12 10.23 -16.36 6.92
CA LEU A 12 10.74 -14.99 6.84
C LEU A 12 12.20 -14.92 7.31
N PRO A 13 13.04 -14.09 6.67
CA PRO A 13 14.35 -13.74 7.21
C PRO A 13 14.22 -13.08 8.59
N ALA A 14 15.21 -13.30 9.45
CA ALA A 14 15.30 -12.60 10.73
C ALA A 14 15.92 -11.21 10.57
N GLY A 15 15.72 -10.35 11.58
CA GLY A 15 16.29 -9.01 11.64
C GLY A 15 15.25 -7.90 11.56
N VAL A 16 15.69 -6.66 11.74
CA VAL A 16 14.84 -5.47 11.62
C VAL A 16 14.86 -4.97 10.18
N MET A 17 13.70 -4.55 9.69
CA MET A 17 13.49 -4.10 8.32
C MET A 17 13.28 -2.58 8.26
N LEU A 18 14.13 -1.85 7.55
CA LEU A 18 13.85 -0.46 7.17
C LEU A 18 12.78 -0.44 6.07
N ASN A 19 11.91 0.57 6.05
CA ASN A 19 10.97 0.83 4.97
C ASN A 19 11.03 2.30 4.55
N ALA A 20 11.29 2.55 3.26
CA ALA A 20 11.41 3.89 2.69
C ALA A 20 11.21 3.88 1.17
N TYR A 21 10.90 5.04 0.59
CA TYR A 21 11.11 5.26 -0.84
C TYR A 21 12.62 5.47 -1.11
N PRO A 22 13.11 5.14 -2.32
CA PRO A 22 14.45 5.52 -2.76
C PRO A 22 14.83 6.99 -2.44
N ASP A 23 13.88 7.91 -2.56
CA ASP A 23 14.06 9.36 -2.35
C ASP A 23 13.50 9.87 -1.01
N SER A 24 13.18 8.98 -0.07
CA SER A 24 12.72 9.37 1.27
C SER A 24 13.79 10.07 2.11
N ILE A 25 15.06 9.68 1.91
CA ILE A 25 16.24 10.27 2.54
C ILE A 25 17.08 10.91 1.44
N GLY A 26 17.35 12.20 1.55
CA GLY A 26 18.09 12.93 0.52
C GLY A 26 17.28 13.06 -0.77
N LYS A 27 17.81 12.52 -1.87
CA LYS A 27 17.23 12.60 -3.22
C LYS A 27 17.14 11.27 -3.93
N LYS A 28 17.97 10.29 -3.56
CA LYS A 28 18.12 8.99 -4.24
C LYS A 28 18.57 7.91 -3.27
N LEU A 29 18.48 6.64 -3.68
CA LEU A 29 18.75 5.49 -2.82
C LEU A 29 20.16 5.55 -2.22
N SER A 30 21.16 6.03 -2.97
CA SER A 30 22.53 6.19 -2.49
C SER A 30 22.63 7.03 -1.21
N ASP A 31 21.75 8.02 -1.01
CA ASP A 31 21.73 8.83 0.21
C ASP A 31 21.27 8.01 1.42
N THR A 32 20.34 7.07 1.22
CA THR A 32 19.94 6.10 2.25
C THR A 32 21.06 5.09 2.51
N VAL A 33 21.74 4.62 1.47
CA VAL A 33 22.87 3.69 1.62
C VAL A 33 24.02 4.33 2.39
N GLU A 34 24.38 5.57 2.10
CA GLU A 34 25.39 6.32 2.87
C GLU A 34 24.97 6.53 4.34
N LEU A 35 23.67 6.76 4.60
CA LEU A 35 23.14 6.81 5.96
C LEU A 35 23.34 5.47 6.68
N LEU A 36 23.03 4.34 6.03
CA LEU A 36 23.17 3.00 6.59
C LEU A 36 24.62 2.60 6.89
N LYS A 37 25.61 3.19 6.19
CA LYS A 37 27.04 3.01 6.47
C LYS A 37 27.53 3.75 7.73
N ARG A 38 26.75 4.69 8.27
CA ARG A 38 27.15 5.47 9.44
C ARG A 38 27.21 4.63 10.71
N ALA A 39 28.06 5.04 11.66
CA ALA A 39 28.26 4.34 12.93
C ALA A 39 26.98 4.22 13.76
N GLU A 40 26.08 5.19 13.68
CA GLU A 40 24.77 5.18 14.34
C GLU A 40 23.86 4.06 13.80
N PHE A 41 23.98 3.69 12.52
CA PHE A 41 23.17 2.67 11.85
C PHE A 41 23.81 1.29 11.79
N ARG A 42 25.05 1.17 12.27
CA ARG A 42 25.76 -0.10 12.31
C ARG A 42 24.90 -1.17 13.00
N ASP A 43 24.73 -2.29 12.31
CA ASP A 43 23.98 -3.46 12.76
C ASP A 43 22.50 -3.17 13.13
N ALA A 44 21.94 -2.03 12.71
CA ALA A 44 20.55 -1.67 13.01
C ALA A 44 19.55 -2.45 12.14
N PHE A 45 19.83 -2.61 10.85
CA PHE A 45 18.92 -3.23 9.89
C PHE A 45 19.60 -4.38 9.16
N SER A 46 18.87 -5.48 8.98
CA SER A 46 19.30 -6.61 8.13
C SER A 46 18.42 -6.72 6.87
N LEU A 47 17.34 -5.95 6.82
CA LEU A 47 16.35 -5.96 5.74
C LEU A 47 16.01 -4.53 5.34
N PHE A 48 15.73 -4.32 4.05
CA PHE A 48 15.24 -3.05 3.54
C PHE A 48 14.11 -3.28 2.54
N TYR A 49 12.91 -2.86 2.90
CA TYR A 49 11.79 -2.71 2.00
C TYR A 49 11.88 -1.38 1.26
N ILE A 50 12.18 -1.45 -0.05
CA ILE A 50 12.31 -0.29 -0.91
C ILE A 50 11.04 -0.14 -1.73
N LEU A 51 10.38 1.00 -1.63
CA LEU A 51 9.07 1.25 -2.24
C LEU A 51 9.16 1.48 -3.77
N PRO A 52 8.03 1.36 -4.50
CA PRO A 52 8.04 1.08 -5.93
C PRO A 52 8.54 2.19 -6.87
N THR A 53 8.83 3.41 -6.40
CA THR A 53 9.57 4.40 -7.23
C THR A 53 10.98 3.93 -7.59
N PHE A 54 11.41 2.79 -7.03
CA PHE A 54 12.53 1.98 -7.50
C PHE A 54 12.45 1.66 -9.00
N PHE A 55 11.25 1.55 -9.56
CA PHE A 55 11.00 1.26 -10.97
C PHE A 55 10.37 2.46 -11.70
N HIS A 56 10.41 2.44 -13.04
CA HIS A 56 9.70 3.43 -13.85
C HIS A 56 8.20 3.42 -13.56
N SER A 57 7.69 4.59 -13.16
CA SER A 57 6.33 4.74 -12.65
C SER A 57 5.88 6.20 -12.77
N ASP A 58 4.56 6.45 -12.64
CA ASP A 58 3.99 7.80 -12.78
C ASP A 58 3.09 8.23 -11.59
N LEU A 59 1.96 7.57 -11.40
CA LEU A 59 0.98 7.85 -10.36
C LEU A 59 1.24 7.05 -9.08
N ASP A 60 0.55 7.48 -8.02
CA ASP A 60 0.52 6.85 -6.71
C ASP A 60 1.93 6.56 -6.15
N ARG A 61 2.88 7.45 -6.47
CA ARG A 61 4.27 7.42 -5.99
C ARG A 61 4.89 6.02 -6.13
N GLY A 62 4.80 5.45 -7.33
CA GLY A 62 5.42 4.17 -7.65
C GLY A 62 4.44 3.04 -7.95
N PHE A 63 3.22 3.09 -7.40
CA PHE A 63 2.26 1.99 -7.57
C PHE A 63 1.53 2.00 -8.93
N SER A 64 1.83 2.94 -9.82
CA SER A 64 1.43 2.90 -11.23
C SER A 64 2.67 2.61 -12.08
N ILE A 65 3.00 1.32 -12.18
CA ILE A 65 4.22 0.83 -12.82
C ILE A 65 4.10 0.91 -14.35
N ILE A 66 5.09 1.52 -14.99
CA ILE A 66 5.25 1.53 -16.45
C ILE A 66 5.95 0.24 -16.87
N ASP A 67 7.10 -0.05 -16.26
CA ASP A 67 7.88 -1.27 -16.41
C ASP A 67 8.68 -1.54 -15.13
N TYR A 68 9.27 -2.75 -15.05
CA TYR A 68 10.11 -3.17 -13.93
C TYR A 68 11.61 -2.98 -14.20
N ASP A 69 11.97 -2.05 -15.08
CA ASP A 69 13.36 -1.60 -15.17
C ASP A 69 13.62 -0.54 -14.09
N ILE A 70 14.85 -0.51 -13.59
CA ILE A 70 15.26 0.37 -12.49
C ILE A 70 15.10 1.83 -12.93
N ASN A 71 14.49 2.64 -12.07
CA ASN A 71 14.48 4.09 -12.25
C ASN A 71 15.88 4.67 -11.97
N GLU A 72 16.66 4.84 -13.03
CA GLU A 72 18.06 5.31 -12.97
C GLU A 72 18.22 6.71 -12.38
N GLU A 73 17.15 7.51 -12.28
CA GLU A 73 17.19 8.80 -11.58
C GLU A 73 17.31 8.65 -10.06
N LEU A 74 16.79 7.54 -9.52
CA LEU A 74 16.68 7.30 -8.07
C LEU A 74 17.54 6.15 -7.57
N VAL A 75 17.85 5.17 -8.41
CA VAL A 75 18.52 3.92 -8.01
C VAL A 75 19.59 3.56 -9.04
N SER A 76 20.75 3.16 -8.54
CA SER A 76 21.84 2.62 -9.36
C SER A 76 22.18 1.18 -8.96
N PRO A 77 22.73 0.36 -9.86
CA PRO A 77 23.20 -1.00 -9.51
C PRO A 77 24.22 -1.02 -8.36
N GLN A 78 25.07 0.01 -8.26
CA GLN A 78 26.04 0.16 -7.17
C GLN A 78 25.36 0.25 -5.79
N ASP A 79 24.18 0.86 -5.70
CA ASP A 79 23.43 0.94 -4.44
C ASP A 79 23.03 -0.47 -3.95
N LEU A 80 22.69 -1.36 -4.88
CA LEU A 80 22.31 -2.75 -4.56
C LEU A 80 23.53 -3.57 -4.12
N ASP A 81 24.66 -3.38 -4.78
CA ASP A 81 25.93 -4.01 -4.39
C ASP A 81 26.34 -3.58 -2.97
N GLU A 82 26.23 -2.29 -2.65
CA GLU A 82 26.55 -1.76 -1.32
C GLU A 82 25.58 -2.24 -0.23
N LEU A 83 24.28 -2.34 -0.52
CA LEU A 83 23.32 -2.95 0.40
C LEU A 83 23.66 -4.42 0.68
N ASN A 84 24.06 -5.16 -0.34
CA ASN A 84 24.50 -6.55 -0.19
C ASN A 84 25.81 -6.65 0.62
N GLU A 85 26.77 -5.74 0.43
CA GLU A 85 27.99 -5.65 1.26
C GLU A 85 27.70 -5.35 2.74
N LEU A 86 26.65 -4.55 3.01
CA LEU A 86 26.14 -4.30 4.36
C LEU A 86 25.36 -5.50 4.95
N GLY A 87 25.14 -6.57 4.17
CA GLY A 87 24.35 -7.73 4.59
C GLY A 87 22.85 -7.45 4.68
N ILE A 88 22.35 -6.44 3.96
CA ILE A 88 20.95 -6.03 3.99
C ILE A 88 20.20 -6.71 2.84
N HIS A 89 19.24 -7.58 3.16
CA HIS A 89 18.40 -8.20 2.13
C HIS A 89 17.23 -7.30 1.73
N ILE A 90 16.90 -7.32 0.44
CA ILE A 90 15.92 -6.40 -0.13
C ILE A 90 14.53 -7.06 -0.16
N LYS A 91 13.51 -6.26 0.15
CA LYS A 91 12.11 -6.55 -0.14
C LYS A 91 11.62 -5.55 -1.18
N LEU A 92 10.90 -6.03 -2.20
CA LEU A 92 10.31 -5.22 -3.28
C LEU A 92 8.85 -5.58 -3.49
N ASP A 93 8.12 -4.73 -4.19
CA ASP A 93 6.76 -4.99 -4.62
C ASP A 93 6.71 -5.71 -5.97
N LEU A 94 5.76 -6.64 -6.08
CA LEU A 94 5.12 -6.98 -7.34
C LEU A 94 3.73 -6.34 -7.31
N VAL A 95 3.58 -5.23 -8.02
CA VAL A 95 2.30 -4.59 -8.33
C VAL A 95 1.61 -5.40 -9.43
N LEU A 96 0.98 -6.51 -9.01
CA LEU A 96 0.41 -7.48 -9.93
C LEU A 96 -1.02 -7.17 -10.37
N ASN A 97 -1.77 -6.41 -9.57
CA ASN A 97 -3.17 -6.16 -9.89
C ASN A 97 -3.33 -5.23 -11.11
N HIS A 98 -2.39 -4.32 -11.35
CA HIS A 98 -2.53 -3.27 -12.36
C HIS A 98 -1.18 -2.76 -12.88
N LEU A 99 -1.21 -2.13 -14.06
CA LEU A 99 -0.09 -1.36 -14.63
C LEU A 99 -0.53 0.04 -15.06
N SER A 100 0.42 0.94 -15.26
CA SER A 100 0.15 2.27 -15.82
C SER A 100 -0.44 2.17 -17.23
N VAL A 101 -1.30 3.11 -17.59
CA VAL A 101 -1.70 3.38 -19.00
C VAL A 101 -0.51 3.67 -19.92
N ARG A 102 0.64 4.05 -19.37
CA ARG A 102 1.90 4.25 -20.11
C ARG A 102 2.75 3.00 -20.24
N SER A 103 2.34 1.87 -19.64
CA SER A 103 3.04 0.60 -19.81
C SER A 103 3.07 0.20 -21.30
N PRO A 104 4.16 -0.43 -21.78
CA PRO A 104 4.27 -0.85 -23.18
C PRO A 104 3.07 -1.68 -23.67
N GLN A 105 2.52 -2.52 -22.78
CA GLN A 105 1.36 -3.37 -23.05
C GLN A 105 0.10 -2.54 -23.27
N PHE A 106 -0.14 -1.51 -22.44
CA PHE A 106 -1.33 -0.67 -22.59
C PHE A 106 -1.19 0.31 -23.76
N VAL A 107 0.01 0.83 -24.01
CA VAL A 107 0.30 1.67 -25.17
C VAL A 107 0.06 0.90 -26.47
N ASP A 108 0.55 -0.34 -26.58
CA ASP A 108 0.31 -1.18 -27.75
C ASP A 108 -1.20 -1.50 -27.92
N LEU A 109 -1.91 -1.74 -26.82
CA LEU A 109 -3.37 -1.89 -26.85
C LEU A 109 -4.06 -0.63 -27.38
N LEU A 110 -3.65 0.56 -26.95
CA LEU A 110 -4.18 1.81 -27.48
C LEU A 110 -3.87 1.98 -28.96
N GLU A 111 -2.66 1.66 -29.41
CA GLU A 111 -2.26 1.83 -30.81
C GLU A 111 -2.93 0.84 -31.77
N ASN A 112 -3.05 -0.42 -31.37
CA ASN A 112 -3.47 -1.52 -32.25
C ASN A 112 -4.90 -2.01 -31.96
N GLY A 113 -5.53 -1.57 -30.87
CA GLY A 113 -6.90 -1.93 -30.51
C GLY A 113 -7.11 -3.44 -30.45
N ASN A 114 -8.10 -3.92 -31.19
CA ASN A 114 -8.47 -5.34 -31.22
C ASN A 114 -7.38 -6.24 -31.84
N GLU A 115 -6.45 -5.68 -32.62
CA GLU A 115 -5.34 -6.42 -33.23
C GLU A 115 -4.11 -6.48 -32.31
N SER A 116 -4.13 -5.80 -31.15
CA SER A 116 -3.07 -5.87 -30.16
C SER A 116 -2.95 -7.28 -29.59
N PRO A 117 -1.73 -7.85 -29.45
CA PRO A 117 -1.53 -9.06 -28.66
C PRO A 117 -1.94 -8.89 -27.19
N TYR A 118 -2.02 -7.65 -26.69
CA TYR A 118 -2.39 -7.31 -25.33
C TYR A 118 -3.89 -7.02 -25.16
N ARG A 119 -4.73 -7.29 -26.17
CA ARG A 119 -6.20 -7.16 -26.09
C ARG A 119 -6.79 -7.76 -24.82
N ASP A 120 -6.38 -8.98 -24.48
CA ASP A 120 -6.87 -9.71 -23.30
C ASP A 120 -5.94 -9.56 -22.08
N PHE A 121 -4.92 -8.69 -22.13
CA PHE A 121 -3.99 -8.45 -21.02
C PHE A 121 -4.62 -7.59 -19.92
N PHE A 122 -5.51 -6.68 -20.30
CA PHE A 122 -6.29 -5.83 -19.41
C PHE A 122 -7.77 -6.25 -19.43
N ILE A 123 -8.56 -5.71 -18.52
CA ILE A 123 -9.98 -6.06 -18.40
C ILE A 123 -10.84 -4.98 -19.06
N ASP A 124 -11.38 -5.29 -20.24
CA ASP A 124 -12.49 -4.52 -20.82
C ASP A 124 -13.73 -4.69 -19.93
N TRP A 125 -14.22 -3.58 -19.39
CA TRP A 125 -15.36 -3.56 -18.46
C TRP A 125 -16.65 -4.03 -19.12
N ASN A 126 -16.89 -3.61 -20.36
CA ASN A 126 -18.13 -3.92 -21.07
C ASN A 126 -18.15 -5.40 -21.44
N GLU A 127 -17.03 -5.94 -21.90
CA GLU A 127 -16.90 -7.37 -22.20
C GLU A 127 -17.04 -8.22 -20.92
N PHE A 128 -16.45 -7.78 -19.81
CA PHE A 128 -16.56 -8.48 -18.53
C PHE A 128 -18.01 -8.61 -18.03
N TRP A 129 -18.83 -7.56 -18.22
CA TRP A 129 -20.21 -7.51 -17.74
C TRP A 129 -21.27 -7.79 -18.80
N LYS A 130 -20.89 -8.19 -20.02
CA LYS A 130 -21.81 -8.29 -21.19
C LYS A 130 -23.08 -9.11 -20.95
N ASP A 131 -22.99 -10.17 -20.14
CA ASP A 131 -24.09 -11.10 -19.84
C ASP A 131 -24.73 -10.83 -18.46
N HIS A 132 -24.29 -9.77 -17.77
CA HIS A 132 -24.55 -9.52 -16.34
C HIS A 132 -24.84 -8.03 -16.05
N GLY A 133 -25.37 -7.32 -17.05
CA GLY A 133 -25.72 -5.92 -16.92
C GLY A 133 -26.38 -5.38 -18.18
N THR A 134 -26.67 -4.09 -18.17
CA THR A 134 -27.27 -3.38 -19.32
C THR A 134 -26.42 -2.18 -19.71
N MET A 135 -26.36 -1.87 -21.00
CA MET A 135 -25.63 -0.70 -21.48
C MET A 135 -26.27 0.57 -20.93
N GLY A 136 -25.51 1.35 -20.16
CA GLY A 136 -25.95 2.61 -19.57
C GLY A 136 -25.81 3.80 -20.52
N GLU A 137 -26.29 4.97 -20.09
CA GLU A 137 -26.33 6.21 -20.87
C GLU A 137 -24.95 6.78 -21.25
N ASN A 138 -23.87 6.27 -20.64
CA ASN A 138 -22.51 6.74 -20.88
C ASN A 138 -21.62 5.65 -21.50
N ASP A 139 -22.15 4.84 -22.42
CA ASP A 139 -21.40 3.84 -23.20
C ASP A 139 -20.57 2.84 -22.36
N HIS A 140 -21.08 2.50 -21.18
CA HIS A 140 -20.54 1.42 -20.37
C HIS A 140 -21.67 0.58 -19.78
N VAL A 141 -21.41 -0.71 -19.59
CA VAL A 141 -22.36 -1.62 -18.96
C VAL A 141 -22.51 -1.26 -17.48
N VAL A 142 -23.74 -1.10 -17.02
CA VAL A 142 -24.09 -1.02 -15.60
C VAL A 142 -24.41 -2.45 -15.15
N PRO A 143 -23.64 -3.03 -14.22
CA PRO A 143 -23.89 -4.39 -13.73
C PRO A 143 -25.29 -4.51 -13.11
N ASP A 144 -25.88 -5.70 -13.19
CA ASP A 144 -27.14 -5.98 -12.53
C ASP A 144 -27.04 -5.68 -11.03
N LYS A 145 -28.13 -5.18 -10.44
CA LYS A 145 -28.17 -4.73 -9.05
C LYS A 145 -27.63 -5.78 -8.07
N GLU A 146 -27.93 -7.06 -8.29
CA GLU A 146 -27.46 -8.17 -7.44
C GLU A 146 -25.93 -8.39 -7.46
N HIS A 147 -25.25 -7.96 -8.53
CA HIS A 147 -23.80 -7.99 -8.65
C HIS A 147 -23.19 -6.71 -8.09
N LEU A 148 -23.80 -5.57 -8.40
CA LEU A 148 -23.36 -4.26 -7.95
C LEU A 148 -23.35 -4.14 -6.42
N GLU A 149 -24.38 -4.66 -5.74
CA GLU A 149 -24.48 -4.68 -4.27
C GLU A 149 -23.40 -5.53 -3.58
N LYS A 150 -22.77 -6.47 -4.29
CA LYS A 150 -21.70 -7.31 -3.75
C LYS A 150 -20.32 -6.71 -3.99
N LEU A 151 -20.18 -5.85 -4.99
CA LEU A 151 -18.89 -5.36 -5.47
C LEU A 151 -18.18 -4.54 -4.39
N PHE A 152 -16.93 -4.89 -4.10
CA PHE A 152 -16.13 -4.17 -3.12
C PHE A 152 -15.50 -2.92 -3.75
N MET A 153 -15.98 -1.74 -3.35
CA MET A 153 -15.64 -0.47 -4.00
C MET A 153 -14.58 0.33 -3.23
N ARG A 154 -13.53 0.77 -3.94
CA ARG A 154 -12.41 1.56 -3.41
C ARG A 154 -12.51 3.06 -3.69
N LYS A 155 -13.49 3.47 -4.50
CA LYS A 155 -13.82 4.84 -4.87
C LYS A 155 -15.34 4.96 -5.04
N PRO A 156 -15.92 6.17 -4.99
CA PRO A 156 -17.38 6.35 -4.99
C PRO A 156 -18.06 5.96 -6.32
N ASP A 157 -17.34 6.06 -7.44
CA ASP A 157 -17.84 5.70 -8.76
C ASP A 157 -17.38 4.30 -9.19
N LEU A 158 -18.03 3.72 -10.21
CA LEU A 158 -17.61 2.44 -10.80
C LEU A 158 -16.10 2.38 -11.07
N PRO A 159 -15.45 1.21 -10.92
CA PRO A 159 -14.01 1.05 -11.09
C PRO A 159 -13.64 1.00 -12.58
N ILE A 160 -13.92 2.09 -13.30
CA ILE A 160 -13.65 2.23 -14.73
C ILE A 160 -12.79 3.45 -15.01
N LEU A 161 -11.97 3.35 -16.06
CA LEU A 161 -11.40 4.48 -16.78
C LEU A 161 -11.84 4.36 -18.24
N LYS A 162 -12.44 5.43 -18.77
CA LYS A 162 -12.85 5.48 -20.18
C LYS A 162 -11.77 6.12 -21.01
N ILE A 163 -11.39 5.45 -22.10
CA ILE A 163 -10.30 5.85 -22.97
C ILE A 163 -10.77 5.80 -24.41
N ARG A 164 -10.40 6.81 -25.19
CA ARG A 164 -10.69 6.89 -26.61
C ARG A 164 -9.54 6.28 -27.41
N PHE A 165 -9.85 5.29 -28.23
CA PHE A 165 -8.89 4.61 -29.09
C PHE A 165 -8.66 5.42 -30.39
N PRO A 166 -7.57 5.19 -31.13
CA PRO A 166 -7.24 5.88 -32.37
C PRO A 166 -8.31 5.72 -33.47
N ASP A 167 -9.08 4.63 -33.44
CA ASP A 167 -10.23 4.41 -34.33
C ASP A 167 -11.46 5.28 -33.97
N GLY A 168 -11.35 6.08 -32.90
CA GLY A 168 -12.38 6.97 -32.40
C GLY A 168 -13.33 6.31 -31.38
N SER A 169 -13.25 5.00 -31.16
CA SER A 169 -14.11 4.28 -30.22
C SER A 169 -13.78 4.67 -28.77
N LEU A 170 -14.80 4.75 -27.92
CA LEU A 170 -14.64 4.98 -26.48
C LEU A 170 -14.84 3.65 -25.77
N GLN A 171 -13.81 3.17 -25.07
CA GLN A 171 -13.85 1.90 -24.35
C GLN A 171 -13.65 2.13 -22.85
N ALA A 172 -14.35 1.34 -22.04
CA ALA A 172 -14.23 1.36 -20.59
C ALA A 172 -13.35 0.19 -20.14
N TYR A 173 -12.25 0.49 -19.46
CA TYR A 173 -11.37 -0.52 -18.88
C TYR A 173 -11.44 -0.48 -17.36
N TRP A 174 -11.26 -1.64 -16.74
CA TRP A 174 -11.26 -1.75 -15.29
C TRP A 174 -10.09 -0.97 -14.67
N ASN A 175 -10.41 -0.12 -13.70
CA ASN A 175 -9.48 0.70 -12.93
C ASN A 175 -10.00 0.79 -11.48
N THR A 176 -9.51 -0.12 -10.64
CA THR A 176 -9.91 -0.25 -9.22
C THR A 176 -9.44 0.93 -8.38
N PHE A 177 -8.27 1.49 -8.69
CA PHE A 177 -7.57 2.46 -7.85
C PHE A 177 -7.51 3.85 -8.49
N TYR A 178 -6.35 4.50 -8.48
CA TYR A 178 -6.19 5.88 -8.89
C TYR A 178 -6.27 6.05 -10.42
N GLN A 179 -6.81 7.20 -10.80
CA GLN A 179 -6.80 7.71 -12.16
C GLN A 179 -6.64 9.23 -12.11
N LYS A 180 -6.05 9.79 -13.16
CA LYS A 180 -5.93 11.21 -13.40
C LYS A 180 -6.28 11.46 -14.86
N VAL A 181 -7.18 12.41 -15.09
CA VAL A 181 -7.56 12.84 -16.42
C VAL A 181 -7.32 14.34 -16.48
N GLU A 182 -6.38 14.74 -17.32
CA GLU A 182 -6.08 16.15 -17.57
C GLU A 182 -6.19 16.44 -19.07
N PHE A 183 -6.33 17.72 -19.39
CA PHE A 183 -6.26 18.19 -20.76
C PHE A 183 -5.19 19.27 -20.83
N ASP A 184 -4.32 19.17 -21.84
CA ASP A 184 -3.47 20.28 -22.26
C ASP A 184 -4.33 21.49 -22.62
N GLU A 185 -3.70 22.67 -22.70
CA GLU A 185 -4.43 23.87 -23.03
C GLU A 185 -5.11 23.73 -24.41
N ILE A 186 -6.45 23.78 -24.38
CA ILE A 186 -7.29 23.77 -25.59
C ILE A 186 -7.40 25.19 -26.14
N THR A 187 -7.14 25.39 -27.43
CA THR A 187 -7.18 26.69 -28.10
C THR A 187 -8.02 26.61 -29.37
N ALA A 188 -8.32 27.76 -29.97
CA ALA A 188 -9.03 27.81 -31.25
C ALA A 188 -8.25 27.10 -32.39
N GLU A 189 -6.91 27.00 -32.29
CA GLU A 189 -6.07 26.36 -33.29
C GLU A 189 -6.32 24.86 -33.41
N ASP A 190 -6.75 24.22 -32.31
CA ASP A 190 -7.03 22.78 -32.28
C ASP A 190 -8.15 22.38 -33.24
N PHE A 191 -9.02 23.33 -33.58
CA PHE A 191 -10.16 23.12 -34.48
C PHE A 191 -9.92 23.64 -35.90
N ALA A 192 -8.73 24.18 -36.19
CA ALA A 192 -8.45 24.83 -37.48
C ALA A 192 -8.54 23.87 -38.69
N HIS A 193 -8.45 22.57 -38.46
CA HIS A 193 -8.55 21.53 -39.48
C HIS A 193 -10.00 21.15 -39.84
N ILE A 194 -10.98 21.55 -39.02
CA ILE A 194 -12.39 21.24 -39.20
C ILE A 194 -12.99 22.14 -40.28
N LYS A 195 -13.48 21.54 -41.37
CA LYS A 195 -14.06 22.29 -42.48
C LYS A 195 -15.38 22.95 -42.07
N GLY A 196 -15.50 24.25 -42.33
CA GLY A 196 -16.73 25.00 -42.04
C GLY A 196 -16.79 25.61 -40.63
N MET A 197 -15.70 25.54 -39.86
CA MET A 197 -15.57 26.24 -38.58
C MET A 197 -14.82 27.57 -38.73
N GLY A 198 -15.45 28.68 -38.31
CA GLY A 198 -14.85 30.00 -38.26
C GLY A 198 -13.97 30.23 -37.01
N PRO A 199 -13.04 31.20 -37.02
CA PRO A 199 -12.14 31.47 -35.88
C PRO A 199 -12.85 31.83 -34.56
N GLN A 200 -13.97 32.56 -34.63
CA GLN A 200 -14.75 32.91 -33.43
C GLN A 200 -15.45 31.67 -32.85
N GLU A 201 -15.99 30.81 -33.73
CA GLU A 201 -16.67 29.56 -33.34
C GLU A 201 -15.69 28.61 -32.67
N ALA A 202 -14.49 28.46 -33.23
CA ALA A 202 -13.41 27.68 -32.64
C ALA A 202 -13.00 28.22 -31.25
N SER A 203 -12.96 29.54 -31.07
CA SER A 203 -12.65 30.17 -29.78
C SER A 203 -13.76 29.96 -28.74
N ASP A 204 -15.02 30.12 -29.14
CA ASP A 204 -16.19 29.93 -28.27
C ASP A 204 -16.28 28.45 -27.83
N PHE A 205 -16.03 27.53 -28.76
CA PHE A 205 -15.99 26.09 -28.49
C PHE A 205 -14.83 25.70 -27.56
N ALA A 206 -13.62 26.21 -27.80
CA ALA A 206 -12.47 26.01 -26.92
C ALA A 206 -12.77 26.50 -25.49
N HIS A 207 -13.42 27.66 -25.35
CA HIS A 207 -13.82 28.18 -24.04
C HIS A 207 -14.89 27.30 -23.37
N HIS A 208 -15.89 26.85 -24.13
CA HIS A 208 -16.94 25.98 -23.61
C HIS A 208 -16.38 24.65 -23.10
N ILE A 209 -15.49 24.01 -23.87
CA ILE A 209 -14.79 22.80 -23.43
C ILE A 209 -14.01 23.05 -22.14
N LYS A 210 -13.29 24.17 -22.02
CA LYS A 210 -12.57 24.50 -20.77
C LYS A 210 -13.51 24.53 -19.56
N VAL A 211 -14.72 25.06 -19.73
CA VAL A 211 -15.75 25.08 -18.67
C VAL A 211 -16.26 23.67 -18.37
N VAL A 212 -16.58 22.88 -19.40
CA VAL A 212 -17.06 21.49 -19.26
C VAL A 212 -16.03 20.59 -18.55
N ILE A 213 -14.76 20.67 -18.95
CA ILE A 213 -13.66 19.93 -18.31
C ILE A 213 -13.55 20.32 -16.83
N LYS A 214 -13.68 21.62 -16.51
CA LYS A 214 -13.58 22.14 -15.15
C LYS A 214 -14.75 21.72 -14.26
N ASP A 215 -15.95 21.60 -14.80
CA ASP A 215 -17.17 21.34 -14.01
C ASP A 215 -17.56 19.85 -13.94
N LYS A 216 -17.24 19.02 -14.96
CA LYS A 216 -17.70 17.62 -15.05
C LYS A 216 -16.64 16.58 -15.44
N GLY A 217 -15.43 16.97 -15.88
CA GLY A 217 -14.32 16.05 -16.17
C GLY A 217 -14.52 15.03 -17.29
N GLN A 218 -15.69 15.00 -17.93
CA GLN A 218 -16.05 14.09 -19.02
C GLN A 218 -16.62 14.91 -20.18
N LEU A 219 -15.88 14.94 -21.29
CA LEU A 219 -16.20 15.73 -22.47
C LEU A 219 -17.29 15.03 -23.30
N GLU A 220 -17.40 13.71 -23.15
CA GLU A 220 -18.29 12.83 -23.91
C GLU A 220 -19.76 12.90 -23.44
N SER A 221 -19.96 13.01 -22.13
CA SER A 221 -21.28 13.15 -21.48
C SER A 221 -21.76 14.60 -21.39
N ALA A 222 -20.96 15.55 -21.90
CA ALA A 222 -21.33 16.94 -21.92
C ALA A 222 -22.52 17.18 -22.86
N ASP A 223 -23.46 17.98 -22.38
CA ASP A 223 -24.54 18.53 -23.19
C ASP A 223 -23.96 19.60 -24.12
N LEU A 224 -23.48 19.12 -25.27
CA LEU A 224 -22.93 19.94 -26.34
C LEU A 224 -24.05 20.50 -27.25
N GLU A 225 -25.32 20.50 -26.84
CA GLU A 225 -26.42 21.10 -27.63
C GLU A 225 -26.20 22.59 -27.91
N CYS A 226 -25.46 23.29 -27.06
CA CYS A 226 -25.04 24.67 -27.32
C CYS A 226 -24.12 24.81 -28.54
N ILE A 227 -23.52 23.71 -29.02
CA ILE A 227 -22.58 23.67 -30.14
C ILE A 227 -23.30 23.34 -31.45
N ALA A 228 -24.40 22.58 -31.35
CA ALA A 228 -25.34 22.36 -32.46
C ALA A 228 -25.97 23.66 -33.00
N LYS A 229 -25.79 24.80 -32.32
CA LYS A 229 -26.25 26.12 -32.77
C LYS A 229 -25.36 26.78 -33.84
N TYR A 230 -24.15 26.27 -34.09
CA TYR A 230 -23.16 26.97 -34.90
C TYR A 230 -23.00 26.44 -36.34
N ASN A 231 -23.20 25.14 -36.60
CA ASN A 231 -23.18 24.61 -37.96
C ASN A 231 -23.75 23.17 -38.04
N ASP A 232 -24.75 22.92 -38.91
CA ASP A 232 -25.28 21.56 -39.18
C ASP A 232 -24.25 20.65 -39.89
N GLN A 233 -23.10 21.19 -40.32
CA GLN A 233 -22.08 20.49 -41.10
C GLN A 233 -20.94 19.86 -40.27
N VAL A 234 -20.82 20.19 -38.98
CA VAL A 234 -19.74 19.70 -38.11
C VAL A 234 -20.30 18.76 -37.06
N SER A 235 -19.81 17.52 -36.99
CA SER A 235 -20.34 16.52 -36.05
C SER A 235 -19.77 16.72 -34.64
N LYS A 236 -20.55 16.32 -33.63
CA LYS A 236 -20.10 16.27 -32.22
C LYS A 236 -18.80 15.45 -32.09
N ASP A 237 -18.72 14.33 -32.80
CA ASP A 237 -17.58 13.42 -32.72
C ASP A 237 -16.31 14.01 -33.31
N GLU A 238 -16.41 14.77 -34.41
CA GLU A 238 -15.27 15.45 -35.03
C GLU A 238 -14.68 16.53 -34.11
N LEU A 239 -15.54 17.25 -33.39
CA LEU A 239 -15.15 18.26 -32.42
C LEU A 239 -14.50 17.69 -31.17
N ILE A 240 -15.05 16.59 -30.65
CA ILE A 240 -14.47 15.87 -29.51
C ILE A 240 -13.12 15.29 -29.91
N ALA A 241 -13.03 14.65 -31.09
CA ALA A 241 -11.78 14.09 -31.61
C ALA A 241 -10.67 15.14 -31.74
N ALA A 242 -11.03 16.37 -32.16
CA ALA A 242 -10.09 17.47 -32.30
C ALA A 242 -9.38 17.88 -30.99
N VAL A 243 -9.93 17.57 -29.81
CA VAL A 243 -9.28 17.85 -28.51
C VAL A 243 -8.89 16.61 -27.73
N CYS A 244 -9.37 15.43 -28.13
CA CYS A 244 -9.04 14.19 -27.42
C CYS A 244 -7.54 13.89 -27.44
N HIS A 245 -6.81 14.31 -28.47
CA HIS A 245 -5.34 14.17 -28.53
C HIS A 245 -4.61 15.03 -27.48
N LYS A 246 -5.28 16.03 -26.91
CA LYS A 246 -4.78 16.86 -25.79
C LYS A 246 -5.14 16.30 -24.43
N ARG A 247 -5.89 15.19 -24.38
CA ARG A 247 -6.27 14.55 -23.13
C ARG A 247 -5.16 13.62 -22.69
N GLU A 248 -4.61 13.90 -21.53
CA GLU A 248 -3.66 13.03 -20.87
C GLU A 248 -4.39 12.15 -19.86
N PHE A 249 -4.20 10.83 -19.99
CA PHE A 249 -4.68 9.86 -19.04
C PHE A 249 -3.48 9.34 -18.23
N LEU A 250 -3.67 9.21 -16.94
CA LEU A 250 -2.88 8.34 -16.09
C LEU A 250 -3.84 7.45 -15.32
N GLY A 251 -3.49 6.18 -15.13
CA GLY A 251 -4.37 5.24 -14.45
C GLY A 251 -3.70 3.91 -14.19
N GLN A 252 -4.13 3.30 -13.09
CA GLN A 252 -3.76 1.94 -12.68
C GLN A 252 -4.74 0.95 -13.33
N MET A 253 -4.41 0.46 -14.51
CA MET A 253 -5.27 -0.40 -15.34
C MET A 253 -5.16 -1.85 -14.88
N ASP A 254 -6.29 -2.43 -14.44
CA ASP A 254 -6.31 -3.77 -13.86
C ASP A 254 -5.94 -4.85 -14.89
N LEU A 255 -5.03 -5.74 -14.50
CA LEU A 255 -4.59 -6.87 -15.31
C LEU A 255 -5.61 -8.01 -15.29
N ASN A 256 -5.77 -8.66 -16.42
CA ASN A 256 -6.62 -9.83 -16.56
C ASN A 256 -5.84 -11.11 -16.19
N ALA A 257 -5.95 -11.54 -14.94
CA ALA A 257 -5.28 -12.76 -14.47
C ALA A 257 -5.78 -14.08 -15.11
N ARG A 258 -6.76 -14.03 -16.02
CA ARG A 258 -7.12 -15.17 -16.88
C ARG A 258 -6.24 -15.29 -18.13
N SER A 259 -5.47 -14.25 -18.46
CA SER A 259 -4.57 -14.22 -19.60
C SER A 259 -3.22 -14.85 -19.26
N GLU A 260 -2.76 -15.77 -20.09
CA GLU A 260 -1.43 -16.38 -19.91
C GLU A 260 -0.29 -15.38 -20.14
N LEU A 261 -0.48 -14.35 -20.97
CA LEU A 261 0.51 -13.27 -21.14
C LEU A 261 0.75 -12.50 -19.83
N VAL A 262 -0.27 -12.35 -18.99
CA VAL A 262 -0.13 -11.73 -17.66
C VAL A 262 0.72 -12.62 -16.74
N TRP A 263 0.57 -13.94 -16.84
CA TRP A 263 1.39 -14.89 -16.07
C TRP A 263 2.83 -14.99 -16.56
N GLU A 264 3.07 -14.88 -17.87
CA GLU A 264 4.41 -14.74 -18.45
C GLU A 264 5.07 -13.45 -17.97
N PHE A 265 4.31 -12.35 -17.93
CA PHE A 265 4.77 -11.07 -17.36
C PHE A 265 5.13 -11.20 -15.87
N TYR A 266 4.34 -11.91 -15.06
CA TYR A 266 4.68 -12.16 -13.65
C TYR A 266 5.94 -13.01 -13.49
N ASP A 267 6.14 -14.02 -14.33
CA ASP A 267 7.35 -14.85 -14.32
C ASP A 267 8.60 -14.01 -14.64
N ASP A 268 8.54 -13.21 -15.71
CA ASP A 268 9.63 -12.30 -16.08
C ASP A 268 9.91 -11.26 -15.00
N THR A 269 8.86 -10.69 -14.40
CA THR A 269 9.00 -9.70 -13.34
C THR A 269 9.65 -10.32 -12.10
N LEU A 270 9.20 -11.50 -11.65
CA LEU A 270 9.82 -12.16 -10.50
C LEU A 270 11.29 -12.49 -10.75
N ARG A 271 11.66 -12.87 -11.97
CA ARG A 271 13.07 -13.02 -12.38
C ARG A 271 13.84 -11.71 -12.19
N LYS A 272 13.36 -10.59 -12.75
CA LYS A 272 13.99 -9.27 -12.63
C LYS A 272 14.13 -8.82 -11.17
N LEU A 273 13.10 -9.03 -10.35
CA LEU A 273 13.14 -8.69 -8.92
C LEU A 273 14.20 -9.51 -8.17
N SER A 274 14.36 -10.79 -8.51
CA SER A 274 15.44 -11.65 -7.97
C SER A 274 16.82 -11.17 -8.41
N GLU A 275 16.97 -10.75 -9.68
CA GLU A 275 18.22 -10.17 -10.21
C GLU A 275 18.60 -8.86 -9.50
N CYS A 276 17.63 -8.10 -8.99
CA CYS A 276 17.86 -6.93 -8.14
C CYS A 276 18.25 -7.30 -6.68
N GLY A 277 18.39 -8.57 -6.35
CA GLY A 277 18.77 -9.05 -5.02
C GLY A 277 17.62 -9.20 -4.02
N ALA A 278 16.35 -9.11 -4.47
CA ALA A 278 15.20 -9.27 -3.60
C ALA A 278 15.12 -10.68 -3.00
N LYS A 279 14.66 -10.76 -1.74
CA LYS A 279 14.36 -12.02 -1.04
C LYS A 279 12.87 -12.16 -0.70
N ILE A 280 12.19 -11.05 -0.48
CA ILE A 280 10.77 -10.99 -0.16
C ILE A 280 10.08 -10.14 -1.22
N ILE A 281 9.01 -10.67 -1.82
CA ILE A 281 8.17 -9.96 -2.77
C ILE A 281 6.82 -9.69 -2.14
N ARG A 282 6.52 -8.42 -1.85
CA ARG A 282 5.18 -7.99 -1.44
C ARG A 282 4.25 -8.07 -2.64
N LEU A 283 3.14 -8.80 -2.52
CA LEU A 283 2.10 -8.81 -3.55
C LEU A 283 1.11 -7.69 -3.23
N ASP A 284 1.27 -6.55 -3.91
CA ASP A 284 0.43 -5.38 -3.71
C ASP A 284 -1.00 -5.63 -4.14
N ALA A 285 -1.97 -5.21 -3.33
CA ALA A 285 -3.40 -5.31 -3.65
C ALA A 285 -3.83 -6.72 -4.12
N PHE A 286 -3.21 -7.78 -3.60
CA PHE A 286 -3.40 -9.14 -4.10
C PHE A 286 -4.86 -9.60 -4.05
N ALA A 287 -5.58 -9.22 -3.01
CA ALA A 287 -6.99 -9.57 -2.82
C ALA A 287 -7.90 -9.09 -3.97
N TYR A 288 -7.49 -8.09 -4.75
CA TYR A 288 -8.29 -7.51 -5.84
C TYR A 288 -8.04 -8.19 -7.20
N LEU A 289 -7.02 -9.05 -7.31
CA LEU A 289 -6.59 -9.61 -8.61
C LEU A 289 -7.67 -10.48 -9.25
N HIS A 290 -8.29 -11.37 -8.48
CA HIS A 290 -9.32 -12.28 -9.00
C HIS A 290 -10.67 -11.56 -9.13
N LYS A 291 -11.15 -11.41 -10.37
CA LYS A 291 -12.44 -10.78 -10.69
C LYS A 291 -13.37 -11.79 -11.36
N GLU A 292 -14.61 -11.84 -10.89
CA GLU A 292 -15.68 -12.70 -11.41
C GLU A 292 -17.04 -11.99 -11.26
N PRO A 293 -17.91 -12.01 -12.28
CA PRO A 293 -19.27 -11.53 -12.14
C PRO A 293 -20.01 -12.19 -10.96
N GLY A 294 -20.73 -11.39 -10.18
CA GLY A 294 -21.48 -11.84 -9.01
C GLY A 294 -20.66 -12.20 -7.77
N GLN A 295 -19.34 -12.05 -7.81
CA GLN A 295 -18.46 -12.11 -6.66
C GLN A 295 -18.10 -10.72 -6.14
N PRO A 296 -17.65 -10.58 -4.88
CA PRO A 296 -17.26 -9.29 -4.31
C PRO A 296 -16.05 -8.64 -4.99
N ASN A 297 -15.20 -9.42 -5.65
CA ASN A 297 -13.94 -8.96 -6.23
C ASN A 297 -12.94 -8.42 -5.19
N PHE A 298 -13.05 -9.00 -3.99
CA PHE A 298 -12.09 -8.89 -2.91
C PHE A 298 -11.93 -10.28 -2.28
N PHE A 299 -10.75 -10.87 -2.40
CA PHE A 299 -10.40 -12.19 -1.89
C PHE A 299 -11.40 -13.29 -2.29
N ASN A 300 -11.72 -13.33 -3.59
CA ASN A 300 -12.66 -14.28 -4.17
C ASN A 300 -12.16 -15.73 -4.01
N ARG A 301 -13.03 -16.62 -3.53
CA ARG A 301 -12.70 -18.04 -3.34
C ARG A 301 -13.40 -18.92 -4.40
N PRO A 302 -12.76 -19.98 -4.92
CA PRO A 302 -11.38 -20.40 -4.65
C PRO A 302 -10.31 -19.64 -5.46
N GLY A 303 -10.69 -18.84 -6.46
CA GLY A 303 -9.73 -18.37 -7.48
C GLY A 303 -8.55 -17.52 -6.97
N THR A 304 -8.70 -16.75 -5.89
CA THR A 304 -7.56 -16.08 -5.25
C THR A 304 -6.53 -17.08 -4.72
N TRP A 305 -6.95 -18.25 -4.22
CA TRP A 305 -6.02 -19.30 -3.77
C TRP A 305 -5.28 -19.94 -4.94
N ASP A 306 -5.98 -20.20 -6.04
CA ASP A 306 -5.38 -20.78 -7.24
C ASP A 306 -4.28 -19.85 -7.80
N TYR A 307 -4.54 -18.54 -7.81
CA TYR A 307 -3.57 -17.54 -8.22
C TYR A 307 -2.38 -17.44 -7.26
N LEU A 308 -2.62 -17.51 -5.95
CA LEU A 308 -1.55 -17.45 -4.95
C LEU A 308 -0.62 -18.67 -5.04
N GLU A 309 -1.17 -19.87 -5.21
CA GLU A 309 -0.39 -21.10 -5.39
C GLU A 309 0.43 -21.05 -6.69
N ARG A 310 -0.16 -20.54 -7.78
CA ARG A 310 0.57 -20.37 -9.06
C ARG A 310 1.73 -19.39 -8.91
N LEU A 311 1.51 -18.24 -8.26
CA LEU A 311 2.58 -17.27 -7.96
C LEU A 311 3.67 -17.89 -7.07
N ARG A 312 3.31 -18.68 -6.05
CA ARG A 312 4.28 -19.38 -5.21
C ARG A 312 5.16 -20.31 -6.03
N GLY A 313 4.58 -21.09 -6.93
CA GLY A 313 5.31 -22.00 -7.81
C GLY A 313 6.29 -21.27 -8.74
N ILE A 314 5.91 -20.11 -9.24
CA ILE A 314 6.81 -19.26 -10.05
C ILE A 314 7.93 -18.69 -9.20
N ALA A 315 7.60 -18.08 -8.06
CA ALA A 315 8.58 -17.47 -7.15
C ALA A 315 9.62 -18.45 -6.62
N GLN A 316 9.26 -19.74 -6.44
CA GLN A 316 10.19 -20.80 -6.06
C GLN A 316 11.34 -21.00 -7.06
N LYS A 317 11.12 -20.75 -8.37
CA LYS A 317 12.17 -20.83 -9.40
C LYS A 317 13.32 -19.85 -9.13
N TYR A 318 13.02 -18.75 -8.45
CA TYR A 318 13.94 -17.64 -8.19
C TYR A 318 14.30 -17.47 -6.70
N GLU A 319 13.98 -18.48 -5.88
CA GLU A 319 14.21 -18.50 -4.43
C GLU A 319 13.57 -17.32 -3.67
N LEU A 320 12.42 -16.84 -4.15
CA LEU A 320 11.70 -15.70 -3.59
C LEU A 320 10.62 -16.14 -2.58
N ILE A 321 10.45 -15.34 -1.52
CA ILE A 321 9.34 -15.45 -0.59
C ILE A 321 8.24 -14.52 -1.05
N ILE A 322 7.05 -15.04 -1.37
CA ILE A 322 5.90 -14.20 -1.70
C ILE A 322 5.11 -13.82 -0.46
N PHE A 323 4.77 -12.55 -0.34
CA PHE A 323 4.20 -11.98 0.86
C PHE A 323 2.95 -11.16 0.51
N PRO A 324 1.74 -11.77 0.61
CA PRO A 324 0.52 -11.11 0.19
C PRO A 324 0.14 -9.97 1.14
N GLU A 325 -0.08 -8.78 0.57
CA GLU A 325 -0.70 -7.70 1.31
C GLU A 325 -2.22 -7.83 1.27
N ILE A 326 -2.83 -7.93 2.46
CA ILE A 326 -4.27 -8.10 2.62
C ILE A 326 -4.72 -7.35 3.87
N HIS A 327 -5.47 -6.28 3.65
CA HIS A 327 -6.21 -5.58 4.70
C HIS A 327 -7.59 -6.21 4.87
N ALA A 328 -7.83 -6.81 6.04
CA ALA A 328 -9.11 -7.44 6.35
C ALA A 328 -9.41 -7.35 7.85
N GLU A 329 -10.69 -7.22 8.18
CA GLU A 329 -11.18 -7.26 9.57
C GLU A 329 -10.69 -8.54 10.25
N TYR A 330 -10.16 -8.44 11.47
CA TYR A 330 -9.70 -9.57 12.27
C TYR A 330 -10.79 -10.66 12.37
N GLY A 331 -12.04 -10.24 12.61
CA GLY A 331 -13.18 -11.15 12.70
C GLY A 331 -13.47 -11.94 11.41
N ALA A 332 -12.95 -11.52 10.25
CA ALA A 332 -13.07 -12.27 9.01
C ALA A 332 -12.24 -13.56 9.02
N GLY A 333 -11.15 -13.61 9.80
CA GLY A 333 -10.26 -14.77 9.88
C GLY A 333 -9.38 -15.02 8.65
N ILE A 334 -9.32 -14.09 7.69
CA ILE A 334 -8.52 -14.26 6.46
C ILE A 334 -7.03 -14.44 6.80
N HIS A 335 -6.52 -13.70 7.79
CA HIS A 335 -5.14 -13.84 8.26
C HIS A 335 -4.82 -15.25 8.77
N GLU A 336 -5.79 -15.92 9.40
CA GLU A 336 -5.68 -17.32 9.85
C GLU A 336 -5.65 -18.27 8.66
N GLU A 337 -6.52 -18.05 7.67
CA GLU A 337 -6.55 -18.86 6.43
C GLU A 337 -5.22 -18.76 5.68
N ILE A 338 -4.67 -17.55 5.55
CA ILE A 338 -3.39 -17.29 4.87
C ILE A 338 -2.24 -18.00 5.59
N ALA A 339 -2.17 -17.88 6.92
CA ALA A 339 -1.16 -18.55 7.73
C ALA A 339 -1.26 -20.09 7.63
N GLN A 340 -2.48 -20.65 7.64
CA GLN A 340 -2.71 -22.09 7.45
C GLN A 340 -2.24 -22.61 6.09
N GLN A 341 -2.23 -21.76 5.06
CA GLN A 341 -1.68 -22.10 3.73
C GLN A 341 -0.14 -21.94 3.64
N GLY A 342 0.52 -21.57 4.75
CA GLY A 342 1.96 -21.46 4.88
C GLY A 342 2.55 -20.11 4.43
N TYR A 343 1.73 -19.07 4.32
CA TYR A 343 2.17 -17.73 3.96
C TYR A 343 2.34 -16.85 5.21
N PRO A 344 3.38 -16.00 5.25
CA PRO A 344 3.47 -14.95 6.26
C PRO A 344 2.43 -13.86 6.01
N ILE A 345 2.06 -13.13 7.06
CA ILE A 345 1.08 -12.03 7.00
C ILE A 345 1.70 -10.71 7.46
N TYR A 346 1.13 -9.60 7.01
CA TYR A 346 1.32 -8.34 7.71
C TYR A 346 0.55 -8.35 9.03
N ASP A 347 1.14 -7.79 10.08
CA ASP A 347 0.43 -7.48 11.31
C ASP A 347 -0.12 -6.05 11.23
N PHE A 348 -1.25 -5.92 10.55
CA PHE A 348 -2.01 -4.67 10.45
C PHE A 348 -2.87 -4.38 11.68
N PHE A 349 -2.94 -5.31 12.63
CA PHE A 349 -3.66 -5.11 13.89
C PHE A 349 -2.81 -4.31 14.88
N PHE A 350 -1.52 -4.63 14.95
CA PHE A 350 -0.58 -4.05 15.90
C PHE A 350 -0.53 -2.50 15.93
N PRO A 351 -0.50 -1.76 14.80
CA PRO A 351 -0.47 -0.29 14.83
C PRO A 351 -1.59 0.33 15.69
N GLY A 352 -2.84 -0.07 15.44
CA GLY A 352 -3.98 0.46 16.18
C GLY A 352 -4.08 -0.08 17.61
N LEU A 353 -3.64 -1.32 17.85
CA LEU A 353 -3.55 -1.88 19.21
C LEU A 353 -2.57 -1.11 20.10
N VAL A 354 -1.41 -0.72 19.57
CA VAL A 354 -0.43 0.07 20.33
C VAL A 354 -0.97 1.46 20.66
N ILE A 355 -1.64 2.12 19.70
CA ILE A 355 -2.26 3.42 19.95
C ILE A 355 -3.33 3.30 21.05
N ASP A 356 -4.21 2.29 20.97
CA ASP A 356 -5.23 2.05 21.99
C ASP A 356 -4.60 1.75 23.37
N ALA A 357 -3.57 0.88 23.41
CA ALA A 357 -2.89 0.49 24.63
C ALA A 357 -2.24 1.69 25.34
N LEU A 358 -1.59 2.58 24.59
CA LEU A 358 -0.92 3.77 25.13
C LEU A 358 -1.90 4.89 25.51
N ASP A 359 -3.02 5.03 24.79
CA ASP A 359 -4.02 6.06 25.10
C ASP A 359 -4.92 5.66 26.27
N ARG A 360 -5.22 4.37 26.43
CA ARG A 360 -6.05 3.86 27.54
C ARG A 360 -5.24 3.39 28.74
N GLY A 361 -3.95 3.11 28.58
CA GLY A 361 -3.12 2.50 29.59
C GLY A 361 -3.56 1.06 29.93
N SER A 362 -3.82 0.25 28.91
CA SER A 362 -4.24 -1.16 29.05
C SER A 362 -3.52 -2.10 28.08
N ASN A 363 -3.08 -3.25 28.56
CA ASN A 363 -2.36 -4.28 27.81
C ASN A 363 -3.28 -5.36 27.20
N GLU A 364 -4.56 -5.39 27.57
CA GLU A 364 -5.42 -6.58 27.40
C GLU A 364 -5.54 -7.02 25.94
N ALA A 365 -5.85 -6.09 25.03
CA ALA A 365 -6.00 -6.38 23.61
C ALA A 365 -4.67 -6.76 22.94
N LEU A 366 -3.57 -6.14 23.39
CA LEU A 366 -2.23 -6.45 22.91
C LEU A 366 -1.80 -7.85 23.35
N LEU A 367 -2.03 -8.23 24.62
CA LEU A 367 -1.72 -9.56 25.13
C LEU A 367 -2.55 -10.65 24.44
N ARG A 368 -3.85 -10.39 24.21
CA ARG A 368 -4.70 -11.29 23.42
C ARG A 368 -4.14 -11.52 22.02
N TRP A 369 -3.68 -10.47 21.35
CA TRP A 369 -3.10 -10.60 20.02
C TRP A 369 -1.75 -11.36 20.04
N ILE A 370 -0.90 -11.11 21.03
CA ILE A 370 0.34 -11.87 21.22
C ILE A 370 0.03 -13.37 21.38
N GLU A 371 -0.96 -13.71 22.20
CA GLU A 371 -1.40 -15.09 22.41
C GLU A 371 -1.90 -15.72 21.09
N ASP A 372 -2.70 -14.99 20.30
CA ASP A 372 -3.13 -15.45 18.97
C ASP A 372 -1.93 -15.73 18.05
N ILE A 373 -0.93 -14.85 18.00
CA ILE A 373 0.28 -15.07 17.19
C ILE A 373 0.99 -16.36 17.62
N GLN A 374 1.22 -16.55 18.93
CA GLN A 374 1.96 -17.70 19.46
C GLN A 374 1.19 -19.01 19.29
N THR A 375 -0.07 -19.05 19.70
CA THR A 375 -0.89 -20.28 19.69
C THR A 375 -1.19 -20.78 18.28
N ARG A 376 -1.27 -19.86 17.31
CA ARG A 376 -1.55 -20.19 15.91
C ARG A 376 -0.28 -20.26 15.05
N GLY A 377 0.89 -19.97 15.61
CA GLY A 377 2.17 -20.00 14.91
C GLY A 377 2.25 -19.01 13.75
N LEU A 378 1.65 -17.81 13.89
CA LEU A 378 1.61 -16.81 12.83
C LEU A 378 3.01 -16.24 12.57
N GLN A 379 3.44 -16.21 11.32
CA GLN A 379 4.64 -15.46 10.91
C GLN A 379 4.23 -14.07 10.44
N THR A 380 4.65 -13.04 11.16
CA THR A 380 4.22 -11.66 10.93
C THR A 380 5.38 -10.76 10.49
N ILE A 381 5.07 -9.78 9.64
CA ILE A 381 5.84 -8.53 9.55
C ILE A 381 4.99 -7.44 10.22
N ASN A 382 5.45 -6.96 11.39
CA ASN A 382 4.75 -5.91 12.13
C ASN A 382 5.30 -4.51 11.80
N MET A 383 4.52 -3.47 12.10
CA MET A 383 4.90 -2.09 11.85
C MET A 383 4.22 -1.12 12.81
N LEU A 384 4.74 0.10 12.93
CA LEU A 384 4.01 1.23 13.52
C LEU A 384 3.37 2.05 12.39
N GLY A 385 4.14 2.93 11.75
CA GLY A 385 3.77 3.58 10.50
C GLY A 385 4.18 2.78 9.25
N SER A 386 3.67 3.23 8.10
CA SER A 386 4.03 2.72 6.77
C SER A 386 3.81 3.81 5.72
N HIS A 387 3.95 3.48 4.44
CA HIS A 387 3.62 4.39 3.34
C HIS A 387 2.10 4.65 3.19
N ASP A 388 1.26 3.83 3.82
CA ASP A 388 -0.19 3.93 3.86
C ASP A 388 -0.68 4.47 5.21
N GLY A 389 -1.99 4.70 5.34
CA GLY A 389 -2.58 5.17 6.59
C GLY A 389 -2.61 4.08 7.67
N ILE A 390 -2.79 4.49 8.93
CA ILE A 390 -2.91 3.60 10.08
C ILE A 390 -4.15 2.72 9.89
N PRO A 391 -4.02 1.37 9.87
CA PRO A 391 -5.14 0.47 9.70
C PRO A 391 -6.05 0.50 10.94
N VAL A 392 -7.35 0.65 10.72
CA VAL A 392 -8.36 0.69 11.80
C VAL A 392 -9.52 -0.27 11.53
N LEU A 393 -9.87 -0.49 10.25
CA LEU A 393 -10.81 -1.52 9.82
C LEU A 393 -10.38 -2.91 10.29
N ASP A 394 -9.08 -3.17 10.22
CA ASP A 394 -8.46 -4.46 10.48
C ASP A 394 -8.73 -4.96 11.92
N LEU A 395 -9.07 -4.08 12.86
CA LEU A 395 -9.35 -4.44 14.26
C LEU A 395 -10.77 -4.96 14.49
N LYS A 396 -11.69 -4.74 13.54
CA LYS A 396 -13.12 -5.00 13.71
C LYS A 396 -13.48 -6.49 13.71
N GLY A 397 -14.62 -6.77 14.33
CA GLY A 397 -15.29 -8.06 14.19
C GLY A 397 -16.02 -8.19 12.86
N LYS A 398 -16.47 -9.39 12.51
CA LYS A 398 -17.23 -9.63 11.27
C LYS A 398 -18.28 -10.72 11.44
N GLN A 399 -19.38 -10.60 10.72
CA GLN A 399 -20.32 -11.72 10.54
C GLN A 399 -19.72 -12.72 9.55
N VAL A 400 -19.53 -13.96 9.99
CA VAL A 400 -19.00 -15.06 9.17
C VAL A 400 -19.92 -16.26 9.33
N ASN A 401 -20.46 -16.77 8.22
CA ASN A 401 -21.35 -17.96 8.20
C ASN A 401 -22.54 -17.87 9.17
N GLY A 402 -23.13 -16.68 9.32
CA GLY A 402 -24.29 -16.46 10.20
C GLY A 402 -23.96 -16.33 11.69
N SER A 403 -22.68 -16.27 12.06
CA SER A 403 -22.23 -16.03 13.42
C SER A 403 -21.29 -14.81 13.50
N HIS A 404 -21.41 -14.04 14.57
CA HIS A 404 -20.53 -12.90 14.79
C HIS A 404 -19.20 -13.36 15.40
N ARG A 405 -18.11 -13.08 14.71
CA ARG A 405 -16.76 -13.19 15.26
C ARG A 405 -16.33 -11.81 15.79
N PRO A 406 -16.02 -11.67 17.09
CA PRO A 406 -15.63 -10.39 17.65
C PRO A 406 -14.27 -9.92 17.12
N GLY A 407 -14.07 -8.60 17.12
CA GLY A 407 -12.79 -7.97 16.81
C GLY A 407 -11.74 -8.15 17.90
N LEU A 408 -10.58 -7.56 17.67
CA LEU A 408 -9.55 -7.39 18.71
C LEU A 408 -9.89 -6.22 19.64
N LEU A 409 -10.56 -5.20 19.11
CA LEU A 409 -11.18 -4.11 19.86
C LEU A 409 -12.69 -4.09 19.59
N ALA A 410 -13.45 -3.56 20.55
CA ALA A 410 -14.85 -3.22 20.33
C ALA A 410 -14.97 -2.01 19.39
N ASP A 411 -16.07 -1.89 18.65
CA ASP A 411 -16.29 -0.81 17.68
C ASP A 411 -16.17 0.58 18.34
N GLU A 412 -16.66 0.74 19.58
CA GLU A 412 -16.55 2.01 20.32
C GLU A 412 -15.09 2.37 20.66
N GLN A 413 -14.23 1.36 20.87
CA GLN A 413 -12.80 1.60 21.11
C GLN A 413 -12.10 2.03 19.83
N ILE A 414 -12.45 1.42 18.70
CA ILE A 414 -11.92 1.75 17.38
C ILE A 414 -12.33 3.16 16.99
N GLU A 415 -13.61 3.52 17.16
CA GLU A 415 -14.12 4.87 16.92
C GLU A 415 -13.39 5.90 17.79
N ALA A 416 -13.24 5.64 19.09
CA ALA A 416 -12.53 6.55 19.98
C ALA A 416 -11.04 6.70 19.61
N ALA A 417 -10.38 5.65 19.13
CA ALA A 417 -9.00 5.73 18.62
C ALA A 417 -8.93 6.58 17.34
N ILE A 418 -9.86 6.36 16.40
CA ILE A 418 -9.97 7.15 15.17
C ILE A 418 -10.18 8.64 15.49
N GLU A 419 -11.11 8.96 16.39
CA GLU A 419 -11.39 10.34 16.81
C GLU A 419 -10.15 11.00 17.41
N ARG A 420 -9.42 10.32 18.31
CA ARG A 420 -8.16 10.84 18.87
C ARG A 420 -7.10 11.11 17.80
N ILE A 421 -6.94 10.21 16.83
CA ILE A 421 -5.97 10.43 15.74
C ILE A 421 -6.40 11.62 14.87
N ILE A 422 -7.71 11.80 14.62
CA ILE A 422 -8.24 12.96 13.88
C ILE A 422 -8.02 14.26 14.66
N GLU A 423 -8.27 14.27 15.98
CA GLU A 423 -8.01 15.41 16.86
C GLU A 423 -6.52 15.81 16.84
N ARG A 424 -5.63 14.82 16.65
CA ARG A 424 -4.18 15.00 16.46
C ARG A 424 -3.79 15.34 15.01
N GLY A 425 -4.76 15.67 14.15
CA GLY A 425 -4.55 16.14 12.78
C GLY A 425 -4.60 15.04 11.70
N GLY A 426 -4.95 13.81 12.05
CA GLY A 426 -5.13 12.73 11.09
C GLY A 426 -6.31 12.92 10.14
N ARG A 427 -6.23 12.34 8.93
CA ARG A 427 -7.26 12.43 7.88
C ARG A 427 -7.80 11.06 7.51
N THR A 428 -9.12 10.86 7.62
CA THR A 428 -9.73 9.56 7.33
C THR A 428 -9.71 9.22 5.84
N LYS A 429 -9.61 7.92 5.58
CA LYS A 429 -9.88 7.29 4.29
C LYS A 429 -11.01 6.28 4.50
N ASN A 430 -12.07 6.40 3.70
CA ASN A 430 -13.31 5.64 3.87
C ASN A 430 -13.48 4.58 2.77
N LEU A 431 -14.32 3.58 3.05
CA LEU A 431 -14.91 2.67 2.06
C LEU A 431 -16.29 3.18 1.62
N TYR A 432 -16.68 2.85 0.40
CA TYR A 432 -17.92 3.32 -0.22
C TYR A 432 -18.74 2.14 -0.74
N ASP A 433 -20.06 2.27 -0.78
CA ASP A 433 -20.94 1.37 -1.53
C ASP A 433 -21.06 1.83 -2.98
N ALA A 434 -21.82 1.08 -3.78
CA ALA A 434 -22.03 1.38 -5.19
C ALA A 434 -22.83 2.67 -5.44
N ASP A 435 -23.55 3.18 -4.44
CA ASP A 435 -24.23 4.48 -4.49
C ASP A 435 -23.31 5.62 -4.06
N GLY A 436 -22.02 5.34 -3.81
CA GLY A 436 -21.02 6.29 -3.36
C GLY A 436 -21.17 6.72 -1.90
N LYS A 437 -22.01 6.03 -1.12
CA LYS A 437 -22.21 6.32 0.30
C LYS A 437 -21.14 5.62 1.12
N LYS A 438 -20.63 6.33 2.13
CA LYS A 438 -19.65 5.78 3.08
C LYS A 438 -20.22 4.55 3.80
N ILE A 439 -19.51 3.43 3.70
CA ILE A 439 -19.79 2.19 4.44
C ILE A 439 -19.04 2.20 5.78
N ASP A 440 -17.73 2.42 5.75
CA ASP A 440 -16.86 2.27 6.92
C ASP A 440 -15.58 3.09 6.79
N TYR A 441 -14.79 3.13 7.87
CA TYR A 441 -13.42 3.62 7.85
C TYR A 441 -12.48 2.52 7.33
N TYR A 442 -11.51 2.88 6.50
CA TYR A 442 -10.46 1.96 6.04
C TYR A 442 -9.17 2.18 6.85
N GLN A 443 -8.65 3.40 6.76
CA GLN A 443 -7.39 3.82 7.37
C GLN A 443 -7.50 5.27 7.86
N VAL A 444 -6.60 5.68 8.76
CA VAL A 444 -6.40 7.09 9.14
C VAL A 444 -5.00 7.54 8.71
N ASN A 445 -4.91 8.51 7.81
CA ASN A 445 -3.64 9.04 7.34
C ASN A 445 -3.08 10.03 8.39
N ALA A 446 -1.97 9.66 9.01
CA ALA A 446 -1.17 10.47 9.92
C ALA A 446 0.23 9.85 10.01
N THR A 447 1.24 10.62 10.41
CA THR A 447 2.47 9.99 10.91
C THR A 447 2.18 9.29 12.23
N PHE A 448 2.90 8.20 12.52
CA PHE A 448 2.65 7.47 13.77
C PHE A 448 3.01 8.33 14.98
N TYR A 449 4.04 9.17 14.86
CA TYR A 449 4.43 10.12 15.90
C TYR A 449 3.33 11.17 16.19
N SER A 450 2.75 11.80 15.17
CA SER A 450 1.63 12.72 15.37
C SER A 450 0.39 11.98 15.88
N ALA A 451 0.15 10.73 15.45
CA ALA A 451 -0.94 9.90 15.97
C ALA A 451 -0.80 9.60 17.47
N LEU A 452 0.41 9.62 18.04
CA LEU A 452 0.65 9.51 19.49
C LEU A 452 0.57 10.84 20.24
N GLY A 453 0.30 11.95 19.54
CA GLY A 453 0.26 13.30 20.10
C GLY A 453 1.64 13.97 20.14
N GLU A 454 2.56 13.55 19.27
CA GLU A 454 3.93 14.08 19.19
C GLU A 454 4.69 13.95 20.52
N ASP A 455 4.47 12.82 21.20
CA ASP A 455 5.08 12.46 22.47
C ASP A 455 6.26 11.49 22.26
N GLU A 456 7.48 11.99 22.53
CA GLU A 456 8.70 11.20 22.35
C GLU A 456 8.79 9.98 23.27
N GLN A 457 8.19 10.04 24.47
CA GLN A 457 8.17 8.90 25.39
C GLN A 457 7.21 7.82 24.88
N LYS A 458 6.03 8.19 24.40
CA LYS A 458 5.11 7.24 23.74
C LYS A 458 5.73 6.60 22.50
N LEU A 459 6.45 7.37 21.67
CA LEU A 459 7.09 6.81 20.48
C LEU A 459 8.19 5.80 20.85
N ARG A 460 9.01 6.10 21.86
CA ARG A 460 10.02 5.17 22.37
C ARG A 460 9.39 3.90 22.92
N LEU A 461 8.34 4.01 23.72
CA LEU A 461 7.62 2.86 24.24
C LEU A 461 6.94 2.04 23.13
N ALA A 462 6.30 2.69 22.15
CA ALA A 462 5.73 2.02 20.99
C ALA A 462 6.78 1.21 20.21
N ARG A 463 7.98 1.80 19.98
CA ARG A 463 9.10 1.10 19.34
C ARG A 463 9.60 -0.07 20.19
N ALA A 464 9.73 0.11 21.50
CA ALA A 464 10.17 -0.95 22.40
C ALA A 464 9.18 -2.13 22.37
N ILE A 465 7.87 -1.86 22.47
CA ILE A 465 6.83 -2.89 22.32
C ILE A 465 6.98 -3.59 20.97
N GLN A 466 7.12 -2.84 19.87
CA GLN A 466 7.28 -3.40 18.53
C GLN A 466 8.48 -4.35 18.42
N MET A 467 9.64 -3.97 18.95
CA MET A 467 10.84 -4.81 18.92
C MET A 467 10.62 -6.11 19.71
N PHE A 468 9.83 -6.08 20.78
CA PHE A 468 9.54 -7.24 21.61
C PHE A 468 8.38 -8.11 21.12
N MET A 469 7.62 -7.66 20.13
CA MET A 469 6.59 -8.49 19.49
C MET A 469 7.21 -9.64 18.69
N PRO A 470 6.54 -10.81 18.63
CA PRO A 470 6.92 -11.86 17.71
C PRO A 470 6.73 -11.38 16.26
N GLY A 471 7.65 -11.81 15.37
CA GLY A 471 7.68 -11.41 13.96
C GLY A 471 8.86 -10.51 13.59
N VAL A 472 8.89 -10.13 12.32
CA VAL A 472 9.90 -9.23 11.73
C VAL A 472 9.43 -7.78 11.89
N PRO A 473 10.13 -6.93 12.66
CA PRO A 473 9.72 -5.55 12.81
C PRO A 473 10.15 -4.69 11.62
N GLN A 474 9.16 -4.02 11.01
CA GLN A 474 9.36 -3.04 9.95
C GLN A 474 9.31 -1.62 10.53
N VAL A 475 10.33 -0.82 10.22
CA VAL A 475 10.52 0.55 10.72
C VAL A 475 10.34 1.53 9.56
N TRP A 476 9.29 2.34 9.63
CA TRP A 476 9.08 3.43 8.69
C TRP A 476 10.13 4.53 8.91
N TYR A 477 10.79 4.99 7.84
CA TYR A 477 11.86 5.98 7.94
C TYR A 477 11.40 7.26 8.66
N LEU A 478 10.17 7.71 8.44
CA LEU A 478 9.68 8.95 9.02
C LEU A 478 9.44 8.80 10.54
N ASP A 479 8.99 7.62 10.99
CA ASP A 479 8.84 7.33 12.41
C ASP A 479 10.19 7.27 13.13
N LEU A 480 11.22 6.71 12.47
CA LEU A 480 12.59 6.65 13.01
C LEU A 480 13.10 8.05 13.36
N PHE A 481 12.79 9.05 12.53
CA PHE A 481 13.16 10.44 12.74
C PHE A 481 12.11 11.27 13.52
N ALA A 482 11.09 10.61 14.07
CA ALA A 482 9.96 11.25 14.77
C ALA A 482 9.37 12.42 13.95
N GLY A 483 9.09 12.14 12.67
CA GLY A 483 8.49 13.09 11.75
C GLY A 483 7.02 13.34 12.03
N THR A 484 6.59 14.58 11.85
CA THR A 484 5.21 15.02 12.08
C THR A 484 4.42 15.10 10.78
N ASN A 485 3.10 15.23 10.89
CA ASN A 485 2.18 15.38 9.76
C ASN A 485 2.61 16.51 8.80
N ASP A 486 2.83 16.19 7.51
CA ASP A 486 3.04 17.17 6.45
C ASP A 486 1.70 17.62 5.84
N TYR A 487 1.07 18.58 6.51
CA TYR A 487 -0.21 19.14 6.06
C TYR A 487 -0.12 19.79 4.68
N ALA A 488 1.02 20.42 4.35
CA ALA A 488 1.21 21.10 3.07
C ALA A 488 1.31 20.09 1.91
N ALA A 489 1.98 18.96 2.11
CA ALA A 489 1.98 17.86 1.15
C ALA A 489 0.57 17.26 1.00
N ALA A 490 -0.12 17.02 2.11
CA ALA A 490 -1.46 16.45 2.11
C ALA A 490 -2.51 17.34 1.40
N GLU A 491 -2.37 18.66 1.48
CA GLU A 491 -3.24 19.61 0.77
C GLU A 491 -2.96 19.69 -0.73
N ARG A 492 -1.69 19.62 -1.14
CA ARG A 492 -1.31 19.66 -2.57
C ARG A 492 -1.86 18.48 -3.36
N GLY A 493 -1.90 17.28 -2.78
CA GLY A 493 -2.31 16.08 -3.50
C GLY A 493 -3.82 15.76 -3.50
N ARG A 494 -4.69 16.64 -2.96
CA ARG A 494 -6.16 16.41 -2.82
C ARG A 494 -6.49 15.09 -2.09
N THR A 495 -7.65 14.46 -2.36
CA THR A 495 -8.12 13.23 -1.72
C THR A 495 -7.18 12.03 -1.90
N ALA A 496 -6.47 11.96 -3.04
CA ALA A 496 -5.39 10.99 -3.26
C ALA A 496 -4.13 11.30 -2.44
N GLY A 497 -3.89 12.58 -2.16
CA GLY A 497 -2.72 13.10 -1.47
C GLY A 497 -2.75 13.03 0.05
N HIS A 498 -3.85 12.61 0.68
CA HIS A 498 -3.87 12.49 2.14
C HIS A 498 -2.76 11.57 2.68
N LYS A 499 -2.33 10.57 1.91
CA LYS A 499 -1.20 9.71 2.28
C LYS A 499 0.13 10.49 2.37
N GLU A 500 0.30 11.56 1.59
CA GLU A 500 1.51 12.38 1.59
C GLU A 500 1.76 13.08 2.94
N ILE A 501 0.75 13.16 3.82
CA ILE A 501 0.91 13.60 5.21
C ILE A 501 1.98 12.81 5.97
N ASN A 502 2.25 11.57 5.56
CA ASN A 502 3.18 10.64 6.19
C ASN A 502 4.33 10.21 5.26
N ARG A 503 4.64 11.00 4.22
CA ARG A 503 5.67 10.64 3.22
C ARG A 503 6.65 11.77 2.95
N THR A 504 6.92 12.59 3.96
CA THR A 504 7.85 13.72 3.90
C THR A 504 9.26 13.27 3.52
N THR A 505 9.81 13.76 2.42
CA THR A 505 11.23 13.54 2.11
C THR A 505 12.12 14.31 3.09
N LEU A 506 13.02 13.60 3.77
CA LEU A 506 13.96 14.18 4.72
C LEU A 506 15.24 14.62 3.99
N LYS A 507 15.59 15.90 4.11
CA LYS A 507 16.87 16.39 3.57
C LYS A 507 18.01 15.92 4.47
N ILE A 508 19.23 15.86 3.92
CA ILE A 508 20.42 15.48 4.70
C ILE A 508 20.57 16.34 5.97
N ILE A 509 20.24 17.64 5.92
CA ILE A 509 20.27 18.49 7.11
C ILE A 509 19.26 18.07 8.19
N ASP A 510 18.10 17.55 7.80
CA ASP A 510 17.08 17.03 8.72
C ASP A 510 17.57 15.74 9.38
N ILE A 511 18.31 14.90 8.64
CA ILE A 511 18.98 13.70 9.15
C ILE A 511 20.06 14.07 10.17
N GLU A 512 20.94 15.02 9.86
CA GLU A 512 22.00 15.47 10.78
C GLU A 512 21.42 16.10 12.07
N ALA A 513 20.27 16.76 11.97
CA ALA A 513 19.55 17.26 13.13
C ALA A 513 18.89 16.12 13.92
N GLY A 514 18.27 15.18 13.21
CA GLY A 514 17.61 14.01 13.76
C GLY A 514 18.56 13.12 14.57
N LEU A 515 19.77 12.87 14.08
CA LEU A 515 20.79 12.08 14.78
C LEU A 515 21.37 12.75 16.04
N LYS A 516 20.91 13.97 16.38
CA LYS A 516 21.21 14.63 17.66
C LYS A 516 20.06 14.53 18.65
N ARG A 517 18.90 14.02 18.24
CA ARG A 517 17.71 13.89 19.08
C ARG A 517 17.75 12.56 19.85
N PRO A 518 17.57 12.56 21.19
CA PRO A 518 17.52 11.34 21.98
C PRO A 518 16.50 10.32 21.44
N VAL A 519 15.28 10.76 21.11
CA VAL A 519 14.23 9.87 20.56
C VAL A 519 14.65 9.08 19.31
N VAL A 520 15.56 9.61 18.49
CA VAL A 520 16.07 8.90 17.29
C VAL A 520 17.17 7.91 17.68
N LEU A 521 18.11 8.33 18.53
CA LEU A 521 19.20 7.47 19.02
C LEU A 521 18.68 6.31 19.86
N ASP A 522 17.74 6.58 20.77
CA ASP A 522 17.09 5.58 21.62
C ASP A 522 16.35 4.52 20.77
N GLN A 523 15.70 4.95 19.67
CA GLN A 523 15.09 4.02 18.72
C GLN A 523 16.15 3.17 18.00
N LEU A 524 17.27 3.76 17.57
CA LEU A 524 18.37 3.02 16.95
C LEU A 524 18.97 1.98 17.90
N ASP A 525 19.09 2.29 19.19
CA ASP A 525 19.58 1.35 20.20
C ASP A 525 18.61 0.17 20.40
N LEU A 526 17.30 0.44 20.46
CA LEU A 526 16.26 -0.60 20.49
C LEU A 526 16.30 -1.50 19.24
N ILE A 527 16.42 -0.88 18.07
CA ILE A 527 16.50 -1.55 16.77
C ILE A 527 17.75 -2.43 16.71
N ARG A 528 18.91 -1.91 17.12
CA ARG A 528 20.16 -2.67 17.14
C ARG A 528 20.07 -3.85 18.09
N LEU A 529 19.57 -3.65 19.33
CA LEU A 529 19.32 -4.75 20.27
C LEU A 529 18.48 -5.85 19.61
N ARG A 530 17.39 -5.49 18.95
CA ARG A 530 16.48 -6.44 18.29
C ARG A 530 17.12 -7.17 17.12
N ASN A 531 17.98 -6.50 16.38
CA ASN A 531 18.63 -7.03 15.19
C ASN A 531 19.78 -7.99 15.54
N VAL A 532 20.53 -7.72 16.63
CA VAL A 532 21.76 -8.46 16.96
C VAL A 532 21.61 -9.49 18.07
N SER A 533 20.70 -9.28 19.03
CA SER A 533 20.64 -10.14 20.22
C SER A 533 20.06 -11.52 19.87
N PRO A 534 20.75 -12.61 20.23
CA PRO A 534 20.24 -13.97 20.02
C PRO A 534 19.01 -14.28 20.88
N ALA A 535 18.70 -13.46 21.90
CA ALA A 535 17.49 -13.60 22.73
C ALA A 535 16.23 -13.74 21.86
N PHE A 536 16.11 -12.93 20.80
CA PHE A 536 14.93 -12.91 19.91
C PHE A 536 14.85 -14.10 18.94
N ALA A 537 15.85 -14.99 18.93
CA ALA A 537 15.77 -16.30 18.29
C ALA A 537 15.32 -17.41 19.27
N GLY A 538 15.12 -17.05 20.54
CA GLY A 538 14.68 -17.94 21.62
C GLY A 538 13.17 -17.98 21.83
N GLU A 539 12.77 -18.32 23.05
CA GLU A 539 11.37 -18.40 23.46
C GLU A 539 10.88 -17.08 24.04
N MET A 540 9.73 -16.60 23.56
CA MET A 540 9.05 -15.44 24.13
C MET A 540 8.15 -15.85 25.30
N LYS A 541 8.25 -15.13 26.42
CA LYS A 541 7.43 -15.29 27.62
C LYS A 541 6.74 -13.98 27.97
N ILE A 542 5.44 -14.09 28.25
CA ILE A 542 4.62 -13.03 28.83
C ILE A 542 4.46 -13.31 30.33
N PHE A 543 4.74 -12.32 31.17
CA PHE A 543 4.48 -12.42 32.60
C PHE A 543 3.14 -11.79 32.95
N GLU A 544 2.40 -12.44 33.84
CA GLU A 544 1.15 -11.91 34.36
C GLU A 544 1.41 -10.64 35.18
N THR A 545 0.72 -9.56 34.83
CA THR A 545 0.83 -8.24 35.45
C THR A 545 -0.54 -7.56 35.50
N GLU A 546 -0.65 -6.49 36.28
CA GLU A 546 -1.83 -5.62 36.24
C GLU A 546 -2.09 -5.09 34.82
N PRO A 547 -3.34 -4.77 34.42
CA PRO A 547 -3.67 -4.40 33.04
C PRO A 547 -2.90 -3.20 32.48
N HIS A 548 -2.39 -2.31 33.33
CA HIS A 548 -1.62 -1.13 32.91
C HIS A 548 -0.12 -1.40 32.81
N LEU A 549 0.35 -2.57 33.24
CA LEU A 549 1.76 -2.96 33.20
C LEU A 549 1.96 -3.99 32.10
N LEU A 550 3.09 -3.94 31.40
CA LEU A 550 3.45 -4.91 30.38
C LEU A 550 4.82 -5.48 30.71
N HIS A 551 4.94 -6.82 30.69
CA HIS A 551 6.21 -7.50 30.92
C HIS A 551 6.42 -8.64 29.92
N ILE A 552 7.33 -8.41 28.97
CA ILE A 552 7.68 -9.33 27.89
C ILE A 552 9.16 -9.70 28.03
N SER A 553 9.50 -10.98 27.91
CA SER A 553 10.89 -11.44 27.90
C SER A 553 11.14 -12.45 26.78
N TRP A 554 12.29 -12.33 26.13
CA TRP A 554 12.80 -13.29 25.17
C TRP A 554 13.99 -14.04 25.79
N GLN A 555 13.99 -15.37 25.71
CA GLN A 555 14.94 -16.24 26.37
C GLN A 555 15.60 -17.19 25.39
N HIS A 556 16.90 -17.00 25.18
CA HIS A 556 17.79 -17.90 24.46
C HIS A 556 18.85 -18.44 25.45
N PRO A 557 19.42 -19.65 25.26
CA PRO A 557 20.44 -20.20 26.17
C PRO A 557 21.64 -19.29 26.43
N GLU A 558 21.93 -18.38 25.49
CA GLU A 558 23.09 -17.48 25.54
C GLU A 558 22.73 -16.01 25.82
N ALA A 559 21.43 -15.65 25.79
CA ALA A 559 21.01 -14.27 26.01
C ALA A 559 19.54 -14.16 26.42
N THR A 560 19.25 -13.14 27.23
CA THR A 560 17.90 -12.69 27.55
C THR A 560 17.69 -11.24 27.16
N ALA A 561 16.47 -10.88 26.80
CA ALA A 561 16.04 -9.49 26.64
C ALA A 561 14.66 -9.33 27.28
N SER A 562 14.46 -8.32 28.12
CA SER A 562 13.22 -8.14 28.89
C SER A 562 12.74 -6.68 28.80
N LEU A 563 11.46 -6.47 28.48
CA LEU A 563 10.77 -5.17 28.49
C LEU A 563 9.77 -5.15 29.64
N LYS A 564 9.89 -4.16 30.53
CA LYS A 564 8.91 -3.84 31.58
C LYS A 564 8.41 -2.42 31.36
N ALA A 565 7.10 -2.23 31.22
CA ALA A 565 6.51 -0.93 30.93
C ALA A 565 5.24 -0.67 31.75
N ASP A 566 4.97 0.61 32.02
CA ASP A 566 3.70 1.11 32.53
C ASP A 566 3.03 1.94 31.43
N LEU A 567 1.91 1.44 30.91
CA LEU A 567 1.18 2.02 29.79
C LEU A 567 0.40 3.29 30.18
N ARG A 568 0.23 3.61 31.47
CA ARG A 568 -0.47 4.83 31.92
C ARG A 568 0.44 6.05 31.97
N ASN A 569 1.68 5.87 32.43
CA ASN A 569 2.66 6.93 32.51
C ASN A 569 3.78 6.81 31.45
N HIS A 570 3.72 5.76 30.63
CA HIS A 570 4.63 5.47 29.52
C HIS A 570 6.10 5.27 29.94
N SER A 571 6.37 5.05 31.23
CA SER A 571 7.70 4.66 31.72
C SER A 571 8.01 3.21 31.35
N PHE A 572 9.28 2.93 31.06
CA PHE A 572 9.69 1.56 30.76
C PHE A 572 11.18 1.34 30.96
N THR A 573 11.54 0.08 31.11
CA THR A 573 12.91 -0.40 31.23
C THR A 573 13.10 -1.57 30.27
N VAL A 574 14.20 -1.53 29.51
CA VAL A 574 14.68 -2.66 28.73
C VAL A 574 15.95 -3.19 29.35
N CYS A 575 15.94 -4.48 29.68
CA CYS A 575 17.09 -5.21 30.20
C CYS A 575 17.61 -6.19 29.15
N GLN A 576 18.90 -6.47 29.19
CA GLN A 576 19.53 -7.57 28.48
C GLN A 576 20.38 -8.40 29.44
N GLY A 577 20.56 -9.69 29.17
CA GLY A 577 21.36 -10.56 30.01
C GLY A 577 22.07 -11.66 29.23
N ASP A 578 23.01 -12.34 29.87
CA ASP A 578 23.80 -13.45 29.31
C ASP A 578 23.23 -14.84 29.65
N GLY A 579 21.96 -14.88 30.08
CA GLY A 579 21.30 -16.08 30.58
C GLY A 579 21.48 -16.31 32.08
N THR A 580 22.38 -15.58 32.76
CA THR A 580 22.60 -15.68 34.22
C THR A 580 22.37 -14.38 34.98
N ASP A 581 22.82 -13.23 34.45
CA ASP A 581 22.63 -11.90 35.04
C ASP A 581 21.91 -10.96 34.05
N GLU A 582 21.03 -10.07 34.56
CA GLU A 582 20.36 -9.02 33.75
C GLU A 582 20.93 -7.63 34.05
N GLU A 583 21.27 -6.88 33.01
CA GLU A 583 21.67 -5.47 33.04
C GLU A 583 20.60 -4.58 32.41
N VAL A 584 20.38 -3.39 32.98
CA VAL A 584 19.50 -2.37 32.40
C VAL A 584 20.20 -1.69 31.23
N LEU A 585 19.68 -1.89 30.02
CA LEU A 585 20.19 -1.22 28.82
C LEU A 585 19.67 0.22 28.72
N MET A 586 18.39 0.43 29.02
CA MET A 586 17.74 1.73 28.97
C MET A 586 16.55 1.80 29.93
N SER A 587 16.30 2.99 30.48
CA SER A 587 15.18 3.28 31.37
C SER A 587 14.70 4.70 31.15
N PHE A 588 13.39 4.88 31.00
CA PHE A 588 12.73 6.16 30.73
C PHE A 588 11.63 6.48 31.73
#